data_AF-A0A2D8RSI1-F1
#
_entry.id   AF-A0A2D8RSI1-F1
#
_cell.length_a   1.000
_cell.length_b   1.000
_cell.length_c   1.000
_cell.angle_alpha   90.00
_cell.angle_beta   90.00
_cell.angle_gamma   90.00
#
_symmetry.space_group_name_H-M   'P 1'
#
loop_
_entity.id
_entity.type
_entity.pdbx_description
1 polymer ?
#
loop_
_entity_poly.entity_id
_entity_poly.type
_entity_poly.pdbx_seq_one_letter_code
_entity_poly.pdbx_strand_id
1 'polypeptide(L)'
;MKSLLSIVFVYLCVFAASSFSAFGQTKRILFIAGEPSHGWNRHEFPAGCELLASCLNRSSLPVETSISQGWPDNQATLEDADAIVIYSDGNEKHVARGKADILNDLYQKGTGFAILHYALEPGEPALDAFLEIAIGGYFKVDWSVNPVWTLESPRFAKHPINSGIEDIKLEDEWYYHMKFQPDSPGIIHLLQTVPPLSSLGEDGPRTGNPTVREAVRNGVPQSLAWAHIGEDNQRGFGYTGGHFHYNWNQPGARKLALNGIAWTAGLEIPETGIDSEIAPIVVHQSIEHAIARGDKEDTLRHLANDSQLLNKPGRGSYTPLHQAILRKKPDIVSTLLELKANPNIPTNSGQTALHIAVSRNDSNATEAVLQAGADMTAKDGNGWTPLHLAAAKNRIELVQLLLDSGSNINALSDAGGTPLHEASVSAGPELIQLLIDKGVDPKVVSKTGKTALDHAVEFKNEAAIEILSEFK
;
A
#
# COMPACT_ATOMS: atom_id res chain seq x y z
N MET A 1 37.05 42.08 -28.37
CA MET A 1 36.34 42.52 -27.14
C MET A 1 35.11 43.31 -27.57
N LYS A 2 33.93 42.93 -27.06
CA LYS A 2 32.57 43.33 -27.49
C LYS A 2 32.04 42.61 -28.74
N SER A 3 31.41 41.44 -28.53
CA SER A 3 30.18 40.96 -29.25
C SER A 3 29.92 39.44 -29.13
N LEU A 4 30.30 38.76 -28.04
CA LEU A 4 29.98 37.34 -27.86
C LEU A 4 29.61 36.93 -26.42
N LEU A 5 29.33 37.91 -25.54
CA LEU A 5 29.00 37.66 -24.13
C LEU A 5 27.58 38.08 -23.71
N SER A 6 26.65 38.26 -24.66
CA SER A 6 25.26 38.67 -24.36
C SER A 6 24.19 37.70 -24.86
N ILE A 7 24.57 36.52 -25.37
CA ILE A 7 23.61 35.50 -25.86
C ILE A 7 23.55 34.28 -24.93
N VAL A 8 24.48 34.13 -23.98
CA VAL A 8 24.49 32.98 -23.05
C VAL A 8 23.70 33.25 -21.75
N PHE A 9 23.19 34.47 -21.53
CA PHE A 9 22.43 34.83 -20.32
C PHE A 9 20.91 34.96 -20.54
N VAL A 10 20.40 34.69 -21.74
CA VAL A 10 18.95 34.68 -22.04
C VAL A 10 18.41 33.26 -22.26
N TYR A 11 19.28 32.25 -22.37
CA TYR A 11 18.87 30.84 -22.48
C TYR A 11 18.88 30.03 -21.17
N LEU A 12 19.16 30.67 -20.03
CA LEU A 12 19.11 30.01 -18.71
C LEU A 12 17.95 30.49 -17.79
N CYS A 13 16.99 31.25 -18.33
CA CYS A 13 15.76 31.64 -17.60
C CYS A 13 14.46 31.24 -18.32
N VAL A 14 14.54 30.36 -19.34
CA VAL A 14 13.35 29.79 -20.03
C VAL A 14 13.28 28.25 -19.92
N PHE A 15 14.21 27.63 -19.20
CA PHE A 15 14.19 26.18 -18.88
C PHE A 15 14.19 25.90 -17.37
N ALA A 16 13.55 26.77 -16.59
CA ALA A 16 13.31 26.58 -15.15
C ALA A 16 11.93 27.12 -14.72
N ALA A 17 10.93 27.01 -15.61
CA ALA A 17 9.53 27.34 -15.33
C ALA A 17 8.54 26.49 -16.14
N SER A 18 8.90 25.24 -16.45
CA SER A 18 8.04 24.31 -17.20
C SER A 18 8.28 22.85 -16.82
N SER A 19 8.48 22.59 -15.52
CA SER A 19 8.50 21.22 -14.98
C SER A 19 8.04 21.16 -13.52
N PHE A 20 7.06 22.00 -13.15
CA PHE A 20 6.25 21.89 -11.93
C PHE A 20 4.88 22.56 -12.17
N SER A 21 4.11 22.03 -13.11
CA SER A 21 2.67 22.31 -13.20
C SER A 21 1.94 21.16 -13.89
N ALA A 22 1.78 20.06 -13.16
CA ALA A 22 0.64 19.15 -13.27
C ALA A 22 0.74 18.10 -12.17
N PHE A 23 0.70 18.53 -10.89
CA PHE A 23 -0.09 17.70 -9.98
C PHE A 23 -1.50 17.81 -10.53
N GLY A 24 -1.95 16.79 -11.26
CA GLY A 24 -3.35 16.69 -11.67
C GLY A 24 -4.21 16.94 -10.43
N GLN A 25 -5.22 17.80 -10.56
CA GLN A 25 -6.16 18.03 -9.48
C GLN A 25 -6.65 16.68 -8.96
N THR A 26 -6.54 16.44 -7.65
CA THR A 26 -7.02 15.21 -7.01
C THR A 26 -8.47 15.00 -7.41
N LYS A 27 -8.75 13.86 -8.04
CA LYS A 27 -10.08 13.49 -8.51
C LYS A 27 -10.90 12.92 -7.37
N ARG A 28 -12.11 13.44 -7.19
CA ARG A 28 -13.03 13.01 -6.14
C ARG A 28 -14.02 12.01 -6.71
N ILE A 29 -14.03 10.79 -6.15
CA ILE A 29 -14.92 9.71 -6.59
C ILE A 29 -15.91 9.40 -5.47
N LEU A 30 -17.20 9.53 -5.75
CA LEU A 30 -18.26 9.21 -4.81
C LEU A 30 -18.88 7.85 -5.14
N PHE A 31 -18.80 6.91 -4.22
CA PHE A 31 -19.55 5.66 -4.28
C PHE A 31 -20.92 5.83 -3.61
N ILE A 32 -21.98 5.46 -4.31
CA ILE A 32 -23.36 5.44 -3.81
C ILE A 32 -23.83 3.99 -3.85
N ALA A 33 -23.93 3.35 -2.69
CA ALA A 33 -24.29 1.94 -2.56
C ALA A 33 -25.70 1.78 -2.00
N GLY A 34 -26.56 1.04 -2.71
CA GLY A 34 -27.88 0.64 -2.21
C GLY A 34 -27.82 -0.51 -1.19
N GLU A 35 -28.93 -0.68 -0.44
CA GLU A 35 -29.13 -1.82 0.46
C GLU A 35 -29.12 -3.18 -0.30
N PRO A 36 -28.65 -4.28 0.30
CA PRO A 36 -28.67 -5.60 -0.34
C PRO A 36 -30.07 -6.15 -0.60
N SER A 37 -30.23 -6.91 -1.69
CA SER A 37 -31.51 -7.56 -2.07
C SER A 37 -31.73 -8.94 -1.43
N HIS A 38 -30.67 -9.66 -1.04
CA HIS A 38 -30.76 -11.00 -0.46
C HIS A 38 -29.94 -11.13 0.85
N GLY A 39 -30.41 -11.98 1.77
CA GLY A 39 -29.96 -12.04 3.18
C GLY A 39 -28.49 -12.43 3.43
N TRP A 40 -28.10 -12.42 4.71
CA TRP A 40 -26.73 -12.60 5.21
C TRP A 40 -25.91 -13.68 4.47
N ASN A 41 -24.66 -13.35 4.14
CA ASN A 41 -23.64 -14.19 3.50
C ASN A 41 -23.79 -14.52 2.01
N ARG A 42 -24.65 -13.84 1.23
CA ARG A 42 -24.63 -14.00 -0.26
C ARG A 42 -24.37 -12.73 -1.05
N HIS A 43 -24.46 -11.56 -0.42
CA HIS A 43 -24.18 -10.26 -1.04
C HIS A 43 -23.43 -9.39 -0.01
N GLU A 44 -22.10 -9.38 -0.06
CA GLU A 44 -21.24 -8.60 0.85
C GLU A 44 -21.13 -7.13 0.41
N PHE A 45 -22.26 -6.51 0.08
CA PHE A 45 -22.31 -5.09 -0.20
C PHE A 45 -22.92 -4.37 1.00
N PRO A 46 -22.24 -3.37 1.60
CA PRO A 46 -21.29 -2.44 0.97
C PRO A 46 -19.79 -2.78 0.97
N ALA A 47 -19.35 -3.92 1.52
CA ALA A 47 -17.91 -4.24 1.66
C ALA A 47 -17.14 -4.23 0.32
N GLY A 48 -17.79 -4.59 -0.80
CA GLY A 48 -17.19 -4.48 -2.14
C GLY A 48 -16.85 -3.03 -2.56
N CYS A 49 -17.75 -2.07 -2.30
CA CYS A 49 -17.48 -0.65 -2.54
C CYS A 49 -16.37 -0.11 -1.63
N GLU A 50 -16.38 -0.50 -0.35
CA GLU A 50 -15.33 -0.14 0.61
C GLU A 50 -13.96 -0.65 0.16
N LEU A 51 -13.90 -1.89 -0.32
CA LEU A 51 -12.66 -2.45 -0.86
C LEU A 51 -12.19 -1.70 -2.10
N LEU A 52 -13.07 -1.43 -3.07
CA LEU A 52 -12.69 -0.69 -4.28
C LEU A 52 -12.19 0.72 -3.95
N ALA A 53 -12.93 1.44 -3.11
CA ALA A 53 -12.56 2.75 -2.61
C ALA A 53 -11.18 2.73 -1.90
N SER A 54 -10.96 1.72 -1.04
CA SER A 54 -9.68 1.52 -0.36
C SER A 54 -8.53 1.25 -1.33
N CYS A 55 -8.74 0.42 -2.35
CA CYS A 55 -7.72 0.16 -3.38
C CYS A 55 -7.39 1.42 -4.19
N LEU A 56 -8.39 2.23 -4.54
CA LEU A 56 -8.18 3.52 -5.22
C LEU A 56 -7.36 4.49 -4.36
N ASN A 57 -7.73 4.70 -3.09
CA ASN A 57 -7.00 5.60 -2.18
C ASN A 57 -5.56 5.14 -1.89
N ARG A 58 -5.29 3.82 -1.95
CA ARG A 58 -3.93 3.27 -1.79
C ARG A 58 -3.11 3.29 -3.08
N SER A 59 -3.74 3.51 -4.23
CA SER A 59 -3.04 3.60 -5.50
C SER A 59 -2.14 4.84 -5.56
N SER A 60 -1.23 4.88 -6.51
CA SER A 60 -0.41 6.06 -6.79
C SER A 60 -1.17 7.17 -7.55
N LEU A 61 -2.46 6.97 -7.83
CA LEU A 61 -3.26 7.94 -8.57
C LEU A 61 -3.67 9.12 -7.67
N PRO A 62 -3.78 10.34 -8.22
CA PRO A 62 -4.27 11.50 -7.49
C PRO A 62 -5.80 11.40 -7.34
N VAL A 63 -6.27 10.54 -6.44
CA VAL A 63 -7.69 10.26 -6.21
C VAL A 63 -8.04 10.30 -4.73
N GLU A 64 -9.24 10.77 -4.42
CA GLU A 64 -9.85 10.69 -3.10
C GLU A 64 -11.26 10.11 -3.24
N THR A 65 -11.57 9.06 -2.48
CA THR A 65 -12.88 8.40 -2.56
C THR A 65 -13.74 8.67 -1.32
N SER A 66 -15.04 8.84 -1.52
CA SER A 66 -16.03 8.84 -0.44
C SER A 66 -17.13 7.82 -0.72
N ILE A 67 -17.83 7.36 0.32
CA ILE A 67 -18.87 6.33 0.21
C ILE A 67 -20.13 6.82 0.93
N SER A 68 -21.28 6.68 0.27
CA SER A 68 -22.61 6.91 0.82
C SER A 68 -23.41 5.60 0.77
N GLN A 69 -23.97 5.22 1.93
CA GLN A 69 -24.93 4.12 2.04
C GLN A 69 -26.33 4.70 1.83
N GLY A 70 -26.97 4.34 0.72
CA GLY A 70 -28.15 5.02 0.21
C GLY A 70 -27.80 6.30 -0.58
N TRP A 71 -28.83 7.03 -0.98
CA TRP A 71 -28.65 8.29 -1.70
C TRP A 71 -28.19 9.39 -0.73
N PRO A 72 -27.15 10.17 -1.04
CA PRO A 72 -26.65 11.20 -0.14
C PRO A 72 -27.65 12.34 0.05
N ASP A 73 -27.85 12.76 1.30
CA ASP A 73 -28.72 13.90 1.65
C ASP A 73 -28.08 15.25 1.32
N ASN A 74 -26.74 15.32 1.28
CA ASN A 74 -25.99 16.54 1.03
C ASN A 74 -25.66 16.69 -0.47
N GLN A 75 -26.32 17.64 -1.12
CA GLN A 75 -26.10 17.95 -2.54
C GLN A 75 -24.67 18.41 -2.84
N ALA A 76 -23.98 19.06 -1.90
CA ALA A 76 -22.59 19.49 -2.12
C ALA A 76 -21.66 18.29 -2.36
N THR A 77 -21.90 17.16 -1.70
CA THR A 77 -21.12 15.92 -1.89
C THR A 77 -21.26 15.37 -3.32
N LEU A 78 -22.44 15.53 -3.94
CA LEU A 78 -22.68 15.12 -5.32
C LEU A 78 -22.00 16.07 -6.31
N GLU A 79 -22.15 17.38 -6.10
CA GLU A 79 -21.61 18.41 -7.00
C GLU A 79 -20.08 18.47 -7.00
N ASP A 80 -19.45 18.02 -5.91
CA ASP A 80 -18.01 17.97 -5.76
C ASP A 80 -17.35 16.77 -6.47
N ALA A 81 -18.12 15.76 -6.88
CA ALA A 81 -17.59 14.53 -7.44
C ALA A 81 -17.21 14.67 -8.93
N ASP A 82 -15.97 14.32 -9.26
CA ASP A 82 -15.51 14.16 -10.65
C ASP A 82 -16.11 12.89 -11.30
N ALA A 83 -16.35 11.86 -10.48
CA ALA A 83 -17.08 10.67 -10.90
C ALA A 83 -17.98 10.13 -9.80
N ILE A 84 -19.13 9.61 -10.20
CA ILE A 84 -20.07 8.92 -9.32
C ILE A 84 -20.15 7.45 -9.72
N VAL A 85 -19.90 6.58 -8.74
CA VAL A 85 -20.03 5.14 -8.86
C VAL A 85 -21.35 4.73 -8.22
N ILE A 86 -22.29 4.20 -9.00
CA ILE A 86 -23.56 3.71 -8.49
C ILE A 86 -23.51 2.18 -8.44
N TYR A 87 -23.83 1.64 -7.28
CA TYR A 87 -24.13 0.23 -7.11
C TYR A 87 -25.49 0.09 -6.47
N SER A 88 -26.38 -0.71 -7.08
CA SER A 88 -27.67 -1.02 -6.48
C SER A 88 -28.11 -2.43 -6.83
N ASP A 89 -28.28 -3.26 -5.82
CA ASP A 89 -28.78 -4.63 -5.93
C ASP A 89 -30.18 -4.69 -5.29
N GLY A 90 -31.23 -4.58 -6.11
CA GLY A 90 -32.62 -4.63 -5.63
C GLY A 90 -33.62 -3.89 -6.53
N ASN A 91 -34.58 -4.63 -7.08
CA ASN A 91 -35.54 -4.15 -8.08
C ASN A 91 -36.40 -2.95 -7.63
N GLU A 92 -36.91 -2.96 -6.38
CA GLU A 92 -37.88 -1.93 -5.93
C GLU A 92 -37.23 -0.68 -5.30
N LYS A 93 -35.96 -0.79 -4.86
CA LYS A 93 -35.26 0.23 -4.05
C LYS A 93 -33.96 0.71 -4.69
N HIS A 94 -33.93 0.78 -6.03
CA HIS A 94 -32.74 1.27 -6.73
C HIS A 94 -32.32 2.63 -6.19
N VAL A 95 -31.05 2.78 -5.78
CA VAL A 95 -30.61 3.98 -5.02
C VAL A 95 -30.76 5.28 -5.83
N ALA A 96 -30.67 5.19 -7.16
CA ALA A 96 -30.84 6.32 -8.08
C ALA A 96 -32.29 6.54 -8.56
N ARG A 97 -33.27 5.76 -8.07
CA ARG A 97 -34.67 5.88 -8.50
C ARG A 97 -35.23 7.26 -8.15
N GLY A 98 -35.85 7.93 -9.12
CA GLY A 98 -36.37 9.30 -8.97
C GLY A 98 -35.28 10.38 -8.89
N LYS A 99 -34.05 10.09 -9.34
CA LYS A 99 -32.90 11.02 -9.27
C LYS A 99 -32.39 11.48 -10.64
N ALA A 100 -33.12 11.17 -11.71
CA ALA A 100 -32.71 11.45 -13.09
C ALA A 100 -32.36 12.93 -13.32
N ASP A 101 -33.15 13.88 -12.80
CA ASP A 101 -32.90 15.32 -12.97
C ASP A 101 -31.57 15.76 -12.36
N ILE A 102 -31.27 15.27 -11.15
CA ILE A 102 -30.00 15.56 -10.45
C ILE A 102 -28.82 14.96 -11.22
N LEU A 103 -28.98 13.70 -11.66
CA LEU A 103 -27.94 13.00 -12.41
C LEU A 103 -27.66 13.67 -13.76
N ASN A 104 -28.70 14.14 -14.46
CA ASN A 104 -28.57 14.92 -15.69
C ASN A 104 -27.81 16.24 -15.44
N ASP A 105 -28.15 17.00 -14.39
CA ASP A 105 -27.44 18.24 -14.06
C ASP A 105 -25.94 17.99 -13.80
N LEU A 106 -25.60 16.93 -13.05
CA LEU A 106 -24.22 16.54 -12.79
C LEU A 106 -23.49 16.11 -14.07
N TYR A 107 -24.14 15.35 -14.95
CA TYR A 107 -23.58 14.96 -16.24
C TYR A 107 -23.28 16.17 -17.13
N GLN A 108 -24.19 17.14 -17.19
CA GLN A 108 -24.00 18.40 -17.93
C GLN A 108 -22.85 19.25 -17.35
N LYS A 109 -22.55 19.10 -16.05
CA LYS A 109 -21.38 19.71 -15.39
C LYS A 109 -20.08 18.94 -15.64
N GLY A 110 -20.14 17.78 -16.31
CA GLY A 110 -18.97 16.97 -16.69
C GLY A 110 -18.65 15.81 -15.75
N THR A 111 -19.51 15.48 -14.78
CA THR A 111 -19.31 14.34 -13.89
C THR A 111 -19.37 13.03 -14.68
N GLY A 112 -18.37 12.17 -14.50
CA GLY A 112 -18.34 10.81 -15.07
C GLY A 112 -19.21 9.84 -14.27
N PHE A 113 -19.75 8.81 -14.93
CA PHE A 113 -20.60 7.81 -14.27
C PHE A 113 -20.09 6.40 -14.47
N ALA A 114 -19.95 5.67 -13.37
CA ALA A 114 -19.67 4.25 -13.36
C ALA A 114 -20.83 3.52 -12.70
N ILE A 115 -21.37 2.48 -13.32
CA ILE A 115 -22.42 1.68 -12.69
C ILE A 115 -21.96 0.23 -12.62
N LEU A 116 -21.89 -0.29 -11.40
CA LEU A 116 -21.32 -1.62 -11.12
C LEU A 116 -22.36 -2.73 -11.07
N HIS A 117 -23.64 -2.37 -10.88
CA HIS A 117 -24.75 -3.31 -10.86
C HIS A 117 -26.04 -2.62 -11.32
N TYR A 118 -26.80 -3.29 -12.19
CA TYR A 118 -28.05 -2.77 -12.75
C TYR A 118 -29.19 -3.75 -12.45
N ALA A 119 -30.13 -3.33 -11.61
CA ALA A 119 -31.38 -4.04 -11.34
C ALA A 119 -32.50 -3.01 -11.14
N LEU A 120 -33.13 -2.56 -12.23
CA LEU A 120 -34.25 -1.62 -12.21
C LEU A 120 -35.45 -2.24 -12.91
N GLU A 121 -36.36 -2.83 -12.14
CA GLU A 121 -37.59 -3.43 -12.66
C GLU A 121 -38.83 -2.91 -11.91
N PRO A 122 -39.85 -2.38 -12.62
CA PRO A 122 -39.79 -1.93 -14.01
C PRO A 122 -38.86 -0.71 -14.16
N GLY A 123 -38.31 -0.53 -15.37
CA GLY A 123 -37.48 0.63 -15.72
C GLY A 123 -38.17 1.96 -15.42
N GLU A 124 -37.38 3.00 -15.17
CA GLU A 124 -37.87 4.36 -14.94
C GLU A 124 -37.45 5.23 -16.15
N PRO A 125 -38.39 5.68 -17.00
CA PRO A 125 -38.04 6.29 -18.29
C PRO A 125 -37.04 7.45 -18.23
N ALA A 126 -37.13 8.29 -17.19
CA ALA A 126 -36.21 9.40 -17.01
C ALA A 126 -34.79 8.93 -16.65
N LEU A 127 -34.68 7.90 -15.81
CA LEU A 127 -33.40 7.31 -15.44
C LEU A 127 -32.81 6.50 -16.60
N ASP A 128 -33.63 5.76 -17.34
CA ASP A 128 -33.22 5.02 -18.53
C ASP A 128 -32.62 5.97 -19.59
N ALA A 129 -33.26 7.12 -19.83
CA ALA A 129 -32.75 8.15 -20.74
C ALA A 129 -31.43 8.76 -20.26
N PHE A 130 -31.29 9.02 -18.96
CA PHE A 130 -30.02 9.47 -18.38
C PHE A 130 -28.91 8.43 -18.60
N LEU A 131 -29.18 7.16 -18.26
CA LEU A 131 -28.21 6.07 -18.41
C LEU A 131 -27.80 5.93 -19.88
N GLU A 132 -28.75 5.98 -20.81
CA GLU A 132 -28.46 5.94 -22.24
C GLU A 132 -27.46 7.03 -22.67
N ILE A 133 -27.54 8.24 -22.10
CA ILE A 133 -26.62 9.34 -22.41
C ILE A 133 -25.31 9.23 -21.62
N ALA A 134 -25.35 8.91 -20.32
CA ALA A 134 -24.17 8.97 -19.47
C ALA A 134 -23.19 7.82 -19.73
N ILE A 135 -23.73 6.63 -19.98
CA ILE A 135 -22.97 5.38 -20.06
C ILE A 135 -23.29 4.59 -21.33
N GLY A 136 -24.16 5.10 -22.21
CA GLY A 136 -24.41 4.51 -23.53
C GLY A 136 -25.28 3.24 -23.54
N GLY A 137 -25.90 2.87 -22.42
CA GLY A 137 -26.76 1.69 -22.36
C GLY A 137 -27.62 1.60 -21.10
N TYR A 138 -28.76 0.91 -21.22
CA TYR A 138 -29.71 0.68 -20.12
C TYR A 138 -30.35 -0.72 -20.19
N PHE A 139 -31.00 -1.14 -19.10
CA PHE A 139 -31.67 -2.44 -18.99
C PHE A 139 -33.09 -2.43 -19.58
N LYS A 140 -33.53 -3.51 -20.23
CA LYS A 140 -34.90 -3.63 -20.77
C LYS A 140 -35.57 -4.93 -20.31
N VAL A 141 -36.77 -4.85 -19.74
CA VAL A 141 -37.46 -5.94 -19.00
C VAL A 141 -37.87 -7.14 -19.86
N ASP A 142 -38.38 -6.95 -21.09
CA ASP A 142 -38.75 -8.06 -22.03
C ASP A 142 -37.52 -8.85 -22.54
N TRP A 143 -36.39 -8.47 -21.99
CA TRP A 143 -35.01 -8.72 -22.25
C TRP A 143 -34.27 -9.76 -21.45
N SER A 144 -34.83 -10.58 -20.55
CA SER A 144 -34.03 -11.13 -19.43
C SER A 144 -33.93 -12.66 -19.41
N VAL A 145 -32.71 -13.19 -19.37
CA VAL A 145 -32.39 -14.60 -19.09
C VAL A 145 -31.35 -14.66 -17.99
N ASN A 146 -31.49 -15.55 -17.02
CA ASN A 146 -30.53 -15.72 -15.93
C ASN A 146 -29.95 -17.15 -15.85
N PRO A 147 -28.97 -17.49 -16.69
CA PRO A 147 -28.29 -18.77 -16.60
C PRO A 147 -26.97 -18.66 -15.84
N VAL A 148 -26.61 -19.73 -15.13
CA VAL A 148 -25.30 -19.83 -14.48
C VAL A 148 -24.31 -20.55 -15.39
N TRP A 149 -23.18 -19.91 -15.69
CA TRP A 149 -22.08 -20.52 -16.46
C TRP A 149 -20.73 -19.84 -16.19
N THR A 150 -19.64 -20.50 -16.56
CA THR A 150 -18.26 -20.02 -16.36
C THR A 150 -17.73 -19.34 -17.61
N LEU A 151 -17.15 -18.14 -17.46
CA LEU A 151 -16.53 -17.41 -18.55
C LEU A 151 -15.41 -18.22 -19.21
N GLU A 152 -15.59 -18.50 -20.50
CA GLU A 152 -14.59 -19.13 -21.36
C GLU A 152 -14.14 -18.16 -22.47
N SER A 153 -12.84 -18.17 -22.78
CA SER A 153 -12.24 -17.40 -23.89
C SER A 153 -12.66 -15.92 -23.95
N PRO A 154 -12.44 -15.13 -22.87
CA PRO A 154 -12.77 -13.71 -22.87
C PRO A 154 -12.04 -12.94 -23.97
N ARG A 155 -12.74 -12.00 -24.58
CA ARG A 155 -12.24 -11.08 -25.58
C ARG A 155 -12.11 -9.70 -24.97
N PHE A 156 -10.89 -9.19 -24.92
CA PHE A 156 -10.60 -7.86 -24.39
C PHE A 156 -10.37 -6.86 -25.52
N ALA A 157 -11.00 -5.69 -25.44
CA ALA A 157 -10.63 -4.58 -26.31
C ALA A 157 -9.26 -4.01 -25.92
N LYS A 158 -8.55 -3.43 -26.89
CA LYS A 158 -7.36 -2.63 -26.62
C LYS A 158 -7.79 -1.28 -26.05
N HIS A 159 -7.78 -1.17 -24.72
CA HIS A 159 -8.21 0.03 -24.00
C HIS A 159 -7.46 0.14 -22.65
N PRO A 160 -7.14 1.34 -22.14
CA PRO A 160 -6.46 1.51 -20.86
C PRO A 160 -7.14 0.80 -19.68
N ILE A 161 -8.48 0.67 -19.72
CA ILE A 161 -9.22 -0.04 -18.67
C ILE A 161 -8.82 -1.52 -18.55
N ASN A 162 -8.33 -2.15 -19.63
CA ASN A 162 -7.91 -3.54 -19.62
C ASN A 162 -6.43 -3.75 -19.23
N SER A 163 -5.73 -2.68 -18.81
CA SER A 163 -4.31 -2.75 -18.46
C SER A 163 -4.06 -3.67 -17.24
N GLY A 164 -3.07 -4.55 -17.36
CA GLY A 164 -2.61 -5.46 -16.31
C GLY A 164 -3.61 -6.52 -15.85
N ILE A 165 -4.65 -6.79 -16.63
CA ILE A 165 -5.57 -7.92 -16.40
C ILE A 165 -4.93 -9.17 -17.00
N GLU A 166 -4.50 -10.11 -16.16
CA GLU A 166 -3.86 -11.37 -16.59
C GLU A 166 -4.85 -12.54 -16.61
N ASP A 167 -5.65 -12.69 -15.55
CA ASP A 167 -6.65 -13.74 -15.42
C ASP A 167 -7.99 -13.18 -14.92
N ILE A 168 -9.07 -13.44 -15.66
CA ILE A 168 -10.43 -13.20 -15.20
C ILE A 168 -11.21 -14.51 -15.24
N LYS A 169 -11.70 -14.94 -14.08
CA LYS A 169 -12.60 -16.09 -13.93
C LYS A 169 -13.90 -15.54 -13.38
N LEU A 170 -14.98 -15.68 -14.14
CA LEU A 170 -16.31 -15.26 -13.72
C LEU A 170 -17.22 -16.49 -13.77
N GLU A 171 -17.89 -16.79 -12.67
CA GLU A 171 -18.95 -17.80 -12.60
C GLU A 171 -20.15 -17.11 -11.95
N ASP A 172 -21.24 -16.92 -12.68
CA ASP A 172 -22.38 -16.19 -12.12
C ASP A 172 -23.69 -16.42 -12.88
N GLU A 173 -24.77 -15.86 -12.32
CA GLU A 173 -26.07 -15.55 -12.88
C GLU A 173 -25.96 -14.45 -13.96
N TRP A 174 -26.02 -14.83 -15.24
CA TRP A 174 -25.72 -13.89 -16.31
C TRP A 174 -26.90 -13.07 -16.78
N TYR A 175 -26.91 -11.77 -16.47
CA TYR A 175 -27.74 -10.82 -17.21
C TYR A 175 -27.01 -10.47 -18.50
N TYR A 176 -27.30 -11.23 -19.53
CA TYR A 176 -27.24 -10.64 -20.85
C TYR A 176 -28.24 -9.46 -20.88
N HIS A 177 -28.19 -8.59 -21.89
CA HIS A 177 -29.32 -7.71 -22.25
C HIS A 177 -29.37 -6.32 -21.63
N MET A 178 -28.22 -5.65 -21.66
CA MET A 178 -28.24 -4.20 -21.84
C MET A 178 -28.55 -3.86 -23.30
N LYS A 179 -29.51 -2.96 -23.50
CA LYS A 179 -29.78 -2.38 -24.79
C LYS A 179 -28.81 -1.21 -24.98
N PHE A 180 -27.84 -1.42 -25.86
CA PHE A 180 -27.11 -0.33 -26.51
C PHE A 180 -27.95 0.14 -27.70
N GLN A 181 -27.88 1.41 -28.12
CA GLN A 181 -28.38 1.69 -29.48
C GLN A 181 -27.49 0.91 -30.46
N PRO A 182 -28.06 0.35 -31.55
CA PRO A 182 -27.28 -0.31 -32.60
C PRO A 182 -26.09 0.53 -33.11
N ASP A 183 -26.17 1.85 -32.92
CA ASP A 183 -25.18 2.83 -33.35
C ASP A 183 -24.80 3.85 -32.24
N SER A 184 -24.96 3.55 -30.94
CA SER A 184 -24.57 4.47 -29.86
C SER A 184 -23.10 4.88 -30.04
N PRO A 185 -22.80 6.12 -30.50
CA PRO A 185 -21.43 6.51 -30.76
C PRO A 185 -20.66 6.52 -29.43
N GLY A 186 -19.40 6.08 -29.46
CA GLY A 186 -18.53 6.11 -28.28
C GLY A 186 -18.62 4.89 -27.36
N ILE A 187 -19.42 3.87 -27.66
CA ILE A 187 -19.38 2.59 -26.94
C ILE A 187 -18.11 1.79 -27.29
N ILE A 188 -17.42 1.28 -26.27
CA ILE A 188 -16.26 0.40 -26.38
C ILE A 188 -16.52 -0.85 -25.55
N HIS A 189 -16.68 -2.00 -26.20
CA HIS A 189 -16.89 -3.27 -25.52
C HIS A 189 -15.58 -3.81 -24.92
N LEU A 190 -15.35 -3.56 -23.64
CA LEU A 190 -14.09 -3.83 -22.94
C LEU A 190 -13.86 -5.32 -22.74
N LEU A 191 -14.90 -6.04 -22.36
CA LEU A 191 -14.88 -7.48 -22.12
C LEU A 191 -16.09 -8.09 -22.82
N GLN A 192 -15.85 -9.01 -23.75
CA GLN A 192 -16.88 -9.78 -24.42
C GLN A 192 -16.61 -11.27 -24.36
N THR A 193 -17.64 -12.07 -24.56
CA THR A 193 -17.53 -13.53 -24.66
C THR A 193 -18.70 -14.07 -25.48
N VAL A 194 -18.52 -15.24 -26.10
CA VAL A 194 -19.62 -15.95 -26.74
C VAL A 194 -20.13 -16.97 -25.73
N PRO A 195 -21.36 -16.81 -25.21
CA PRO A 195 -21.86 -17.75 -24.23
C PRO A 195 -22.03 -19.15 -24.84
N PRO A 196 -21.75 -20.22 -24.08
CA PRO A 196 -21.92 -21.57 -24.58
C PRO A 196 -23.41 -21.87 -24.77
N LEU A 197 -23.77 -22.67 -25.78
CA LEU A 197 -25.17 -23.08 -25.99
C LEU A 197 -25.80 -23.73 -24.75
N SER A 198 -24.98 -24.41 -23.94
CA SER A 198 -25.41 -25.03 -22.67
C SER A 198 -25.82 -24.02 -21.60
N SER A 199 -25.46 -22.74 -21.74
CA SER A 199 -25.97 -21.69 -20.86
C SER A 199 -27.45 -21.37 -21.13
N LEU A 200 -28.07 -21.87 -22.20
CA LEU A 200 -29.49 -21.65 -22.44
C LEU A 200 -30.28 -22.71 -21.66
N GLY A 201 -30.87 -22.35 -20.51
CA GLY A 201 -31.73 -23.24 -19.73
C GLY A 201 -32.98 -23.74 -20.47
N GLU A 202 -33.81 -24.52 -19.78
CA GLU A 202 -35.13 -24.94 -20.30
C GLU A 202 -36.06 -23.72 -20.49
N ASP A 203 -37.04 -23.82 -21.39
CA ASP A 203 -38.00 -22.75 -21.66
C ASP A 203 -38.83 -22.39 -20.41
N GLY A 204 -38.74 -21.14 -19.95
CA GLY A 204 -39.46 -20.60 -18.79
C GLY A 204 -39.57 -19.07 -18.84
N PRO A 205 -40.41 -18.44 -18.00
CA PRO A 205 -40.72 -17.00 -18.07
C PRO A 205 -39.52 -16.06 -17.83
N ARG A 206 -38.40 -16.58 -17.29
CA ARG A 206 -37.10 -15.89 -17.12
C ARG A 206 -35.97 -16.51 -17.95
N THR A 207 -36.26 -17.38 -18.92
CA THR A 207 -35.26 -18.10 -19.74
C THR A 207 -35.65 -18.20 -21.23
N GLY A 208 -36.82 -17.69 -21.60
CA GLY A 208 -37.44 -17.89 -22.91
C GLY A 208 -37.30 -16.74 -23.93
N ASN A 209 -36.45 -15.72 -23.73
CA ASN A 209 -36.35 -14.63 -24.71
C ASN A 209 -35.80 -15.15 -26.06
N PRO A 210 -36.61 -15.15 -27.15
CA PRO A 210 -36.21 -15.77 -28.42
C PRO A 210 -35.00 -15.10 -29.09
N THR A 211 -34.89 -13.77 -29.00
CA THR A 211 -33.81 -12.96 -29.58
C THR A 211 -32.45 -13.33 -29.00
N VAL A 212 -32.43 -13.67 -27.71
CA VAL A 212 -31.23 -14.05 -26.95
C VAL A 212 -30.75 -15.40 -27.37
N ARG A 213 -31.69 -16.34 -27.39
CA ARG A 213 -31.42 -17.71 -27.81
C ARG A 213 -30.92 -17.69 -29.25
N GLU A 214 -31.49 -16.85 -30.11
CA GLU A 214 -31.01 -16.65 -31.47
C GLU A 214 -29.59 -16.05 -31.52
N ALA A 215 -29.31 -14.98 -30.77
CA ALA A 215 -27.97 -14.39 -30.71
C ALA A 215 -26.91 -15.38 -30.22
N VAL A 216 -27.18 -16.12 -29.14
CA VAL A 216 -26.29 -17.16 -28.60
C VAL A 216 -26.14 -18.31 -29.60
N ARG A 217 -27.23 -18.77 -30.24
CA ARG A 217 -27.17 -19.80 -31.31
C ARG A 217 -26.34 -19.36 -32.52
N ASN A 218 -26.38 -18.07 -32.84
CA ASN A 218 -25.61 -17.48 -33.92
C ASN A 218 -24.17 -17.11 -33.52
N GLY A 219 -23.77 -17.38 -32.27
CA GLY A 219 -22.42 -17.11 -31.76
C GLY A 219 -22.10 -15.62 -31.61
N VAL A 220 -23.12 -14.78 -31.41
CA VAL A 220 -22.95 -13.33 -31.25
C VAL A 220 -22.31 -13.04 -29.88
N PRO A 221 -21.13 -12.41 -29.82
CA PRO A 221 -20.50 -12.06 -28.56
C PRO A 221 -21.38 -11.13 -27.73
N GLN A 222 -21.48 -11.42 -26.44
CA GLN A 222 -22.15 -10.59 -25.46
C GLN A 222 -21.11 -9.74 -24.72
N SER A 223 -21.42 -8.47 -24.53
CA SER A 223 -20.58 -7.54 -23.78
C SER A 223 -20.86 -7.67 -22.29
N LEU A 224 -19.80 -7.79 -21.48
CA LEU A 224 -19.87 -7.95 -20.02
C LEU A 224 -19.47 -6.67 -19.28
N ALA A 225 -18.52 -5.93 -19.85
CA ALA A 225 -18.13 -4.61 -19.38
C ALA A 225 -17.88 -3.71 -20.59
N TRP A 226 -18.17 -2.42 -20.46
CA TRP A 226 -17.94 -1.46 -21.53
C TRP A 226 -17.55 -0.10 -20.99
N ALA A 227 -16.93 0.68 -21.85
CA ALA A 227 -16.75 2.12 -21.67
C ALA A 227 -17.64 2.87 -22.65
N HIS A 228 -17.94 4.10 -22.30
CA HIS A 228 -18.68 5.06 -23.11
C HIS A 228 -17.93 6.38 -23.12
N ILE A 229 -17.86 7.02 -24.29
CA ILE A 229 -17.38 8.39 -24.46
C ILE A 229 -18.54 9.19 -25.04
N GLY A 230 -19.13 10.06 -24.22
CA GLY A 230 -20.20 10.97 -24.64
C GLY A 230 -19.71 12.08 -25.57
N GLU A 231 -20.66 12.89 -26.06
CA GLU A 231 -20.39 13.94 -27.06
C GLU A 231 -19.37 14.98 -26.60
N ASP A 232 -19.32 15.35 -25.30
CA ASP A 232 -18.32 16.27 -24.75
C ASP A 232 -17.13 15.56 -24.08
N ASN A 233 -16.85 14.31 -24.49
CA ASN A 233 -15.80 13.44 -23.92
C ASN A 233 -16.03 13.01 -22.46
N GLN A 234 -17.25 13.14 -21.93
CA GLN A 234 -17.59 12.54 -20.64
C GLN A 234 -17.40 11.03 -20.71
N ARG A 235 -16.79 10.48 -19.68
CA ARG A 235 -16.44 9.07 -19.60
C ARG A 235 -17.48 8.33 -18.79
N GLY A 236 -17.99 7.26 -19.37
CA GLY A 236 -18.91 6.32 -18.73
C GLY A 236 -18.28 4.93 -18.64
N PHE A 237 -18.57 4.21 -17.56
CA PHE A 237 -18.19 2.81 -17.42
C PHE A 237 -19.39 2.01 -16.92
N GLY A 238 -19.54 0.79 -17.41
CA GLY A 238 -20.54 -0.10 -16.88
C GLY A 238 -20.18 -1.57 -16.97
N TYR A 239 -20.83 -2.32 -16.11
CA TYR A 239 -20.80 -3.77 -16.05
C TYR A 239 -22.21 -4.31 -16.26
N THR A 240 -22.38 -5.33 -17.09
CA THR A 240 -23.71 -5.91 -17.29
C THR A 240 -24.05 -6.73 -16.05
N GLY A 241 -25.22 -6.53 -15.43
CA GLY A 241 -25.79 -7.48 -14.46
C GLY A 241 -25.07 -7.71 -13.12
N GLY A 242 -25.53 -8.77 -12.43
CA GLY A 242 -25.07 -9.33 -11.16
C GLY A 242 -23.59 -9.63 -11.01
N HIS A 243 -22.88 -9.78 -12.13
CA HIS A 243 -21.53 -10.35 -12.19
C HIS A 243 -20.54 -9.76 -11.19
N PHE A 244 -20.59 -8.44 -10.95
CA PHE A 244 -19.66 -7.80 -10.03
C PHE A 244 -19.91 -8.20 -8.57
N HIS A 245 -21.16 -8.41 -8.12
CA HIS A 245 -21.43 -8.70 -6.71
C HIS A 245 -21.06 -10.12 -6.28
N TYR A 246 -21.01 -11.07 -7.21
CA TYR A 246 -20.54 -12.43 -6.93
C TYR A 246 -19.02 -12.56 -7.16
N ASN A 247 -18.50 -11.83 -8.15
CA ASN A 247 -17.12 -11.98 -8.61
C ASN A 247 -16.19 -10.85 -8.15
N TRP A 248 -16.62 -9.92 -7.30
CA TRP A 248 -15.71 -8.90 -6.74
C TRP A 248 -14.57 -9.54 -5.94
N ASN A 249 -14.66 -10.80 -5.52
CA ASN A 249 -13.54 -11.51 -4.90
C ASN A 249 -12.46 -11.96 -5.91
N GLN A 250 -12.73 -11.88 -7.21
CA GLN A 250 -11.79 -12.22 -8.28
C GLN A 250 -10.85 -11.04 -8.59
N PRO A 251 -9.52 -11.20 -8.49
CA PRO A 251 -8.57 -10.10 -8.70
C PRO A 251 -8.69 -9.41 -10.06
N GLY A 252 -8.89 -10.16 -11.14
CA GLY A 252 -9.07 -9.60 -12.49
C GLY A 252 -10.34 -8.77 -12.63
N ALA A 253 -11.45 -9.22 -12.02
CA ALA A 253 -12.72 -8.49 -12.04
C ALA A 253 -12.62 -7.18 -11.23
N ARG A 254 -11.97 -7.20 -10.06
CA ARG A 254 -11.68 -5.98 -9.29
C ARG A 254 -10.79 -5.02 -10.06
N LYS A 255 -9.71 -5.51 -10.69
CA LYS A 255 -8.80 -4.66 -11.45
C LYS A 255 -9.53 -3.98 -12.62
N LEU A 256 -10.38 -4.73 -13.33
CA LEU A 256 -11.25 -4.18 -14.37
C LEU A 256 -12.16 -3.06 -13.83
N ALA A 257 -12.81 -3.28 -12.70
CA ALA A 257 -13.67 -2.28 -12.06
C ALA A 257 -12.89 -1.04 -11.58
N LEU A 258 -11.74 -1.23 -10.91
CA LEU A 258 -10.86 -0.15 -10.44
C LEU A 258 -10.39 0.71 -11.61
N ASN A 259 -9.88 0.09 -12.67
CA ASN A 259 -9.43 0.77 -13.87
C ASN A 259 -10.59 1.54 -14.52
N GLY A 260 -11.78 0.93 -14.61
CA GLY A 260 -13.00 1.56 -15.14
C GLY A 260 -13.39 2.81 -14.36
N ILE A 261 -13.46 2.70 -13.03
CA ILE A 261 -13.83 3.80 -12.12
C ILE A 261 -12.83 4.96 -12.20
N ALA A 262 -11.53 4.67 -12.13
CA ALA A 262 -10.51 5.71 -12.24
C ALA A 262 -10.53 6.39 -13.62
N TRP A 263 -10.71 5.61 -14.69
CA TRP A 263 -10.78 6.13 -16.04
C TRP A 263 -12.00 7.05 -16.22
N THR A 264 -13.15 6.66 -15.66
CA THR A 264 -14.39 7.46 -15.59
C THR A 264 -14.17 8.80 -14.91
N ALA A 265 -13.33 8.87 -13.86
CA ALA A 265 -12.95 10.11 -13.19
C ALA A 265 -11.97 10.99 -13.99
N GLY A 266 -11.61 10.58 -15.21
CA GLY A 266 -10.68 11.31 -16.07
C GLY A 266 -9.21 11.00 -15.82
N LEU A 267 -8.90 9.99 -15.00
CA LEU A 267 -7.51 9.61 -14.70
C LEU A 267 -6.90 8.77 -15.83
N GLU A 268 -5.57 8.81 -15.92
CA GLU A 268 -4.78 7.89 -16.75
C GLU A 268 -4.57 6.57 -15.98
N ILE A 269 -4.73 5.45 -16.67
CA ILE A 269 -4.58 4.12 -16.06
C ILE A 269 -3.15 3.63 -16.27
N PRO A 270 -2.44 3.17 -15.21
CA PRO A 270 -1.11 2.60 -15.35
C PRO A 270 -1.10 1.38 -16.28
N GLU A 271 0.00 1.12 -16.98
CA GLU A 271 0.14 -0.05 -17.86
C GLU A 271 -0.03 -1.39 -17.11
N THR A 272 0.28 -1.41 -15.81
CA THR A 272 0.10 -2.55 -14.90
C THR A 272 -1.34 -2.66 -14.35
N GLY A 273 -2.20 -1.70 -14.68
CA GLY A 273 -3.49 -1.49 -14.04
C GLY A 273 -3.36 -1.03 -12.59
N ILE A 274 -4.49 -0.84 -11.93
CA ILE A 274 -4.59 -0.52 -10.51
C ILE A 274 -4.59 -1.82 -9.71
N ASP A 275 -3.76 -1.89 -8.67
CA ASP A 275 -3.66 -3.08 -7.83
C ASP A 275 -5.00 -3.40 -7.18
N SER A 276 -5.43 -4.65 -7.37
CA SER A 276 -6.69 -5.17 -6.86
C SER A 276 -6.50 -6.12 -5.69
N GLU A 277 -5.29 -6.26 -5.16
CA GLU A 277 -5.03 -7.11 -4.01
C GLU A 277 -5.67 -6.51 -2.74
N ILE A 278 -6.27 -7.40 -1.94
CA ILE A 278 -6.78 -7.03 -0.63
C ILE A 278 -5.55 -6.90 0.26
N ALA A 279 -5.29 -5.69 0.74
CA ALA A 279 -4.28 -5.44 1.76
C ALA A 279 -4.43 -6.47 2.89
N PRO A 280 -3.35 -7.18 3.26
CA PRO A 280 -3.39 -8.10 4.38
C PRO A 280 -4.06 -7.49 5.62
N ILE A 281 -5.04 -8.21 6.16
CA ILE A 281 -5.78 -7.75 7.34
C ILE A 281 -4.84 -7.82 8.55
N VAL A 282 -4.51 -6.65 9.10
CA VAL A 282 -3.72 -6.54 10.32
C VAL A 282 -4.57 -6.81 11.56
N VAL A 283 -4.00 -7.53 12.51
CA VAL A 283 -4.61 -7.94 13.78
C VAL A 283 -4.36 -6.87 14.86
N HIS A 284 -3.17 -6.29 14.86
CA HIS A 284 -2.79 -5.26 15.80
C HIS A 284 -2.90 -3.86 15.17
N GLN A 285 -3.14 -2.86 16.03
CA GLN A 285 -3.34 -1.48 15.58
C GLN A 285 -2.10 -0.84 14.95
N SER A 286 -0.90 -1.39 15.23
CA SER A 286 0.35 -0.87 14.67
C SER A 286 1.42 -1.95 14.65
N ILE A 287 2.42 -1.77 13.77
CA ILE A 287 3.57 -2.67 13.65
C ILE A 287 4.33 -2.80 14.98
N GLU A 288 4.44 -1.72 15.77
CA GLU A 288 5.08 -1.78 17.08
C GLU A 288 4.30 -2.65 18.08
N HIS A 289 2.97 -2.64 18.00
CA HIS A 289 2.14 -3.52 18.82
C HIS A 289 2.29 -5.00 18.39
N ALA A 290 2.31 -5.27 17.09
CA ALA A 290 2.58 -6.61 16.57
C ALA A 290 3.94 -7.15 17.05
N ILE A 291 4.99 -6.36 16.89
CA ILE A 291 6.34 -6.70 17.37
C ILE A 291 6.36 -6.89 18.89
N ALA A 292 5.65 -6.04 19.64
CA ALA A 292 5.57 -6.17 21.10
C ALA A 292 4.92 -7.48 21.54
N ARG A 293 3.88 -7.93 20.84
CA ARG A 293 3.24 -9.23 21.06
C ARG A 293 4.10 -10.39 20.56
N GLY A 294 5.04 -10.14 19.66
CA GLY A 294 5.84 -11.17 19.00
C GLY A 294 5.09 -11.83 17.84
N ASP A 295 4.07 -11.15 17.30
CA ASP A 295 3.32 -11.63 16.15
C ASP A 295 4.10 -11.31 14.86
N LYS A 296 4.92 -12.28 14.44
CA LYS A 296 5.73 -12.18 13.23
C LYS A 296 4.86 -12.02 11.98
N GLU A 297 3.77 -12.78 11.91
CA GLU A 297 2.88 -12.78 10.74
C GLU A 297 2.21 -11.42 10.62
N ASP A 298 1.67 -10.89 11.71
CA ASP A 298 1.04 -9.59 11.69
C ASP A 298 2.03 -8.44 11.42
N THR A 299 3.29 -8.60 11.87
CA THR A 299 4.38 -7.69 11.50
C THR A 299 4.59 -7.69 9.97
N LEU A 300 4.58 -8.85 9.32
CA LEU A 300 4.67 -8.96 7.86
C LEU A 300 3.46 -8.35 7.15
N ARG A 301 2.25 -8.51 7.70
CA ARG A 301 1.04 -7.87 7.15
C ARG A 301 1.14 -6.35 7.20
N HIS A 302 1.63 -5.78 8.29
CA HIS A 302 1.90 -4.35 8.37
C HIS A 302 2.92 -3.89 7.32
N LEU A 303 4.00 -4.63 7.12
CA LEU A 303 5.03 -4.29 6.12
C LEU A 303 4.53 -4.46 4.68
N ALA A 304 3.65 -5.42 4.43
CA ALA A 304 2.99 -5.58 3.14
C ALA A 304 2.04 -4.42 2.84
N ASN A 305 1.36 -3.89 3.87
CA ASN A 305 0.48 -2.73 3.74
C ASN A 305 1.24 -1.40 3.57
N ASP A 306 2.40 -1.25 4.22
CA ASP A 306 3.28 -0.10 4.06
C ASP A 306 4.76 -0.52 4.22
N SER A 307 5.43 -0.72 3.08
CA SER A 307 6.83 -1.15 3.05
C SER A 307 7.80 -0.10 3.61
N GLN A 308 7.40 1.17 3.67
CA GLN A 308 8.24 2.22 4.27
C GLN A 308 8.42 2.00 5.78
N LEU A 309 7.46 1.33 6.44
CA LEU A 309 7.52 1.03 7.87
C LEU A 309 8.80 0.29 8.26
N LEU A 310 9.37 -0.53 7.36
CA LEU A 310 10.59 -1.30 7.61
C LEU A 310 11.72 -0.45 8.21
N ASN A 311 11.87 0.78 7.69
CA ASN A 311 12.93 1.71 8.07
C ASN A 311 12.39 3.03 8.65
N LYS A 312 11.07 3.22 8.68
CA LYS A 312 10.44 4.43 9.23
C LYS A 312 10.53 4.42 10.75
N PRO A 313 11.17 5.42 11.38
CA PRO A 313 11.22 5.51 12.83
C PRO A 313 9.85 5.88 13.41
N GLY A 314 9.42 5.14 14.43
CA GLY A 314 8.23 5.44 15.23
C GLY A 314 8.56 6.32 16.45
N ARG A 315 7.83 6.10 17.55
CA ARG A 315 8.03 6.86 18.81
C ARG A 315 9.47 6.76 19.32
N GLY A 316 10.11 7.89 19.59
CA GLY A 316 11.51 7.95 20.05
C GLY A 316 12.56 7.68 18.97
N SER A 317 12.15 7.71 17.70
CA SER A 317 12.96 7.31 16.53
C SER A 317 13.40 5.85 16.58
N TYR A 318 12.56 4.97 17.14
CA TYR A 318 12.77 3.52 17.08
C TYR A 318 12.19 2.96 15.79
N THR A 319 13.00 2.29 14.98
CA THR A 319 12.53 1.50 13.84
C THR A 319 11.94 0.17 14.33
N PRO A 320 11.24 -0.59 13.47
CA PRO A 320 10.84 -1.97 13.77
C PRO A 320 12.00 -2.84 14.29
N LEU A 321 13.18 -2.72 13.68
CA LEU A 321 14.37 -3.47 14.09
C LEU A 321 14.81 -3.11 15.52
N HIS A 322 14.83 -1.81 15.86
CA HIS A 322 15.12 -1.39 17.24
C HIS A 322 14.11 -1.98 18.24
N GLN A 323 12.82 -1.95 17.91
CA GLN A 323 11.77 -2.50 18.78
C GLN A 323 11.92 -4.01 18.96
N ALA A 324 12.20 -4.76 17.89
CA ALA A 324 12.37 -6.20 17.95
C ALA A 324 13.56 -6.60 18.84
N ILE A 325 14.70 -5.92 18.72
CA ILE A 325 15.89 -6.15 19.56
C ILE A 325 15.61 -5.78 21.02
N LEU A 326 15.07 -4.57 21.27
CA LEU A 326 14.77 -4.09 22.62
C LEU A 326 13.87 -5.07 23.39
N ARG A 327 12.90 -5.67 22.68
CA ARG A 327 11.88 -6.58 23.20
C ARG A 327 12.27 -8.06 23.11
N LYS A 328 13.50 -8.37 22.70
CA LYS A 328 14.05 -9.73 22.59
C LYS A 328 13.17 -10.64 21.72
N LYS A 329 12.90 -10.22 20.48
CA LYS A 329 12.08 -10.95 19.49
C LYS A 329 12.97 -11.49 18.35
N PRO A 330 13.75 -12.56 18.56
CA PRO A 330 14.78 -13.01 17.61
C PRO A 330 14.23 -13.38 16.22
N ASP A 331 13.07 -14.03 16.16
CA ASP A 331 12.44 -14.41 14.88
C ASP A 331 12.07 -13.17 14.04
N ILE A 332 11.57 -12.13 14.71
CA ILE A 332 11.23 -10.86 14.07
C ILE A 332 12.50 -10.11 13.68
N VAL A 333 13.54 -10.09 14.51
CA VAL A 333 14.85 -9.51 14.15
C VAL A 333 15.37 -10.15 12.85
N SER A 334 15.40 -11.47 12.78
CA SER A 334 15.87 -12.21 11.60
C SER A 334 15.04 -11.87 10.36
N THR A 335 13.71 -11.88 10.49
CA THR A 335 12.77 -11.54 9.41
C THR A 335 13.00 -10.11 8.88
N LEU A 336 13.16 -9.12 9.77
CA LEU A 336 13.37 -7.73 9.38
C LEU A 336 14.71 -7.55 8.65
N LEU A 337 15.77 -8.25 9.09
CA LEU A 337 17.09 -8.19 8.45
C LEU A 337 17.11 -8.91 7.09
N GLU A 338 16.38 -10.02 6.95
CA GLU A 338 16.16 -10.70 5.66
C GLU A 338 15.48 -9.76 4.65
N LEU A 339 14.50 -8.98 5.11
CA LEU A 339 13.82 -7.92 4.35
C LEU A 339 14.67 -6.67 4.13
N LYS A 340 15.95 -6.66 4.54
CA LYS A 340 16.90 -5.54 4.38
C LYS A 340 16.57 -4.30 5.22
N ALA A 341 16.07 -4.49 6.45
CA ALA A 341 16.02 -3.41 7.43
C ALA A 341 17.43 -2.82 7.65
N ASN A 342 17.54 -1.49 7.66
CA ASN A 342 18.80 -0.78 7.84
C ASN A 342 19.20 -0.74 9.33
N PRO A 343 20.29 -1.41 9.76
CA PRO A 343 20.71 -1.43 11.16
C PRO A 343 21.35 -0.12 11.65
N ASN A 344 21.62 0.82 10.74
CA ASN A 344 22.41 2.03 10.99
C ASN A 344 21.57 3.29 11.25
N ILE A 345 20.24 3.17 11.26
CA ILE A 345 19.37 4.29 11.61
C ILE A 345 19.52 4.57 13.12
N PRO A 346 19.85 5.81 13.55
CA PRO A 346 19.96 6.12 14.96
C PRO A 346 18.59 6.45 15.59
N THR A 347 18.44 6.12 16.88
CA THR A 347 17.35 6.66 17.72
C THR A 347 17.61 8.12 18.10
N ASN A 348 16.68 8.74 18.82
CA ASN A 348 16.89 10.10 19.37
C ASN A 348 18.08 10.20 20.33
N SER A 349 18.52 9.09 20.93
CA SER A 349 19.71 9.02 21.78
C SER A 349 20.97 8.64 20.99
N GLY A 350 20.94 8.69 19.66
CA GLY A 350 22.07 8.32 18.79
C GLY A 350 22.33 6.81 18.72
N GLN A 351 21.56 5.98 19.43
CA GLN A 351 21.81 4.54 19.47
C GLN A 351 21.33 3.87 18.18
N THR A 352 22.18 3.04 17.57
CA THR A 352 21.83 2.15 16.45
C THR A 352 21.34 0.79 16.94
N ALA A 353 20.90 -0.08 16.03
CA ALA A 353 20.51 -1.46 16.37
C ALA A 353 21.62 -2.22 17.11
N LEU A 354 22.88 -2.02 16.71
CA LEU A 354 24.04 -2.61 17.35
C LEU A 354 24.25 -2.12 18.79
N HIS A 355 24.07 -0.83 19.06
CA HIS A 355 24.11 -0.29 20.42
C HIS A 355 23.05 -0.93 21.32
N ILE A 356 21.82 -1.06 20.82
CA ILE A 356 20.71 -1.66 21.57
C ILE A 356 21.00 -3.14 21.84
N ALA A 357 21.43 -3.91 20.84
CA ALA A 357 21.78 -5.32 21.00
C ALA A 357 22.86 -5.54 22.07
N VAL A 358 23.94 -4.74 22.01
CA VAL A 358 25.02 -4.77 23.00
C VAL A 358 24.53 -4.39 24.39
N SER A 359 23.74 -3.31 24.50
CA SER A 359 23.17 -2.90 25.79
C SER A 359 22.27 -3.96 26.43
N ARG A 360 21.62 -4.79 25.61
CA ARG A 360 20.74 -5.87 26.05
C ARG A 360 21.47 -7.18 26.33
N ASN A 361 22.78 -7.21 26.09
CA ASN A 361 23.63 -8.40 26.15
C ASN A 361 23.09 -9.54 25.29
N ASP A 362 22.68 -9.21 24.06
CA ASP A 362 22.07 -10.16 23.12
C ASP A 362 23.07 -10.49 22.00
N SER A 363 23.85 -11.57 22.18
CA SER A 363 24.89 -12.00 21.24
C SER A 363 24.33 -12.36 19.88
N ASN A 364 23.16 -13.02 19.83
CA ASN A 364 22.51 -13.41 18.58
C ASN A 364 22.06 -12.18 17.79
N ALA A 365 21.41 -11.22 18.44
CA ALA A 365 21.03 -9.98 17.78
C ALA A 365 22.25 -9.17 17.35
N THR A 366 23.32 -9.17 18.17
CA THR A 366 24.59 -8.48 17.85
C THR A 366 25.23 -9.08 16.60
N GLU A 367 25.35 -10.40 16.52
CA GLU A 367 25.89 -11.08 15.34
C GLU A 367 25.01 -10.84 14.10
N ALA A 368 23.69 -10.97 14.23
CA ALA A 368 22.77 -10.77 13.11
C ALA A 368 22.86 -9.36 12.51
N VAL A 369 22.91 -8.31 13.34
CA VAL A 369 23.02 -6.94 12.82
C VAL A 369 24.41 -6.64 12.25
N LEU A 370 25.48 -7.24 12.79
CA LEU A 370 26.83 -7.14 12.22
C LEU A 370 26.88 -7.79 10.82
N GLN A 371 26.31 -8.99 10.67
CA GLN A 371 26.18 -9.66 9.38
C GLN A 371 25.33 -8.85 8.38
N ALA A 372 24.37 -8.07 8.87
CA ALA A 372 23.56 -7.14 8.07
C ALA A 372 24.23 -5.79 7.78
N GLY A 373 25.51 -5.60 8.14
CA GLY A 373 26.28 -4.40 7.83
C GLY A 373 26.12 -3.26 8.83
N ALA A 374 25.92 -3.56 10.12
CA ALA A 374 25.93 -2.55 11.16
C ALA A 374 27.29 -1.83 11.27
N ASP A 375 27.25 -0.51 11.39
CA ASP A 375 28.41 0.36 11.57
C ASP A 375 28.90 0.28 13.02
N MET A 376 30.07 -0.34 13.20
CA MET A 376 30.76 -0.47 14.49
C MET A 376 31.42 0.84 14.96
N THR A 377 31.51 1.85 14.09
CA THR A 377 32.10 3.17 14.40
C THR A 377 31.07 4.21 14.81
N ALA A 378 29.78 3.93 14.59
CA ALA A 378 28.68 4.78 15.00
C ALA A 378 28.78 5.12 16.49
N LYS A 379 28.49 6.37 16.83
CA LYS A 379 28.52 6.86 18.21
C LYS A 379 27.12 7.18 18.69
N ASP A 380 26.79 6.72 19.90
CA ASP A 380 25.56 7.12 20.58
C ASP A 380 25.65 8.57 21.10
N GLY A 381 24.58 9.03 21.78
CA GLY A 381 24.49 10.38 22.32
C GLY A 381 25.49 10.71 23.43
N ASN A 382 26.21 9.72 23.98
CA ASN A 382 27.34 9.94 24.88
C ASN A 382 28.69 9.95 24.14
N GLY A 383 28.66 9.81 22.80
CA GLY A 383 29.83 9.67 21.97
C GLY A 383 30.47 8.30 22.04
N TRP A 384 29.77 7.27 22.53
CA TRP A 384 30.30 5.92 22.69
C TRP A 384 30.02 5.08 21.46
N THR A 385 31.01 4.31 21.02
CA THR A 385 30.79 3.22 20.06
C THR A 385 30.22 1.98 20.76
N PRO A 386 29.70 0.98 20.02
CA PRO A 386 29.23 -0.27 20.61
C PRO A 386 30.30 -0.97 21.46
N LEU A 387 31.59 -0.88 21.09
CA LEU A 387 32.70 -1.44 21.87
C LEU A 387 32.89 -0.72 23.21
N HIS A 388 32.77 0.62 23.25
CA HIS A 388 32.78 1.36 24.51
C HIS A 388 31.63 0.90 25.43
N LEU A 389 30.43 0.76 24.86
CA LEU A 389 29.25 0.33 25.61
C LEU A 389 29.38 -1.10 26.16
N ALA A 390 29.97 -2.02 25.39
CA ALA A 390 30.26 -3.38 25.83
C ALA A 390 31.29 -3.39 26.98
N ALA A 391 32.34 -2.58 26.84
CA ALA A 391 33.41 -2.44 27.84
C ALA A 391 32.89 -1.86 29.16
N ALA A 392 32.15 -0.75 29.09
CA ALA A 392 31.51 -0.10 30.25
C ALA A 392 30.56 -1.02 31.02
N LYS A 393 29.95 -2.01 30.35
CA LYS A 393 29.00 -2.96 30.93
C LYS A 393 29.62 -4.32 31.29
N ASN A 394 30.95 -4.45 31.20
CA ASN A 394 31.68 -5.69 31.45
C ASN A 394 31.16 -6.90 30.63
N ARG A 395 30.85 -6.69 29.34
CA ARG A 395 30.31 -7.75 28.45
C ARG A 395 31.43 -8.43 27.67
N ILE A 396 32.21 -9.27 28.35
CA ILE A 396 33.43 -9.89 27.80
C ILE A 396 33.17 -10.62 26.48
N GLU A 397 32.13 -11.45 26.41
CA GLU A 397 31.74 -12.16 25.18
C GLU A 397 31.43 -11.23 24.01
N LEU A 398 30.72 -10.11 24.27
CA LEU A 398 30.39 -9.14 23.24
C LEU A 398 31.59 -8.27 22.85
N VAL A 399 32.50 -7.97 23.78
CA VAL A 399 33.78 -7.33 23.46
C VAL A 399 34.56 -8.22 22.50
N GLN A 400 34.67 -9.51 22.80
CA GLN A 400 35.37 -10.46 21.94
C GLN A 400 34.69 -10.55 20.56
N LEU A 401 33.37 -10.71 20.51
CA LEU A 401 32.59 -10.74 19.25
C LEU A 401 32.79 -9.47 18.40
N LEU A 402 32.73 -8.29 19.01
CA LEU A 402 32.91 -7.01 18.32
C LEU A 402 34.32 -6.87 17.75
N LEU A 403 35.34 -7.29 18.50
CA LEU A 403 36.74 -7.28 18.06
C LEU A 403 36.99 -8.27 16.93
N ASP A 404 36.45 -9.48 17.04
CA ASP A 404 36.55 -10.50 16.00
C ASP A 404 35.82 -10.08 14.71
N SER A 405 34.79 -9.24 14.85
CA SER A 405 34.10 -8.61 13.72
C SER A 405 34.82 -7.39 13.14
N GLY A 406 35.96 -6.98 13.70
CA GLY A 406 36.81 -5.90 13.19
C GLY A 406 36.57 -4.53 13.84
N SER A 407 35.94 -4.46 15.02
CA SER A 407 35.85 -3.21 15.78
C SER A 407 37.25 -2.66 16.11
N ASN A 408 37.43 -1.35 15.97
CA ASN A 408 38.68 -0.70 16.36
C ASN A 408 38.82 -0.70 17.89
N ILE A 409 39.75 -1.52 18.40
CA ILE A 409 40.11 -1.61 19.82
C ILE A 409 40.54 -0.26 20.42
N ASN A 410 41.11 0.62 19.59
CA ASN A 410 41.56 1.97 19.95
C ASN A 410 40.56 3.07 19.54
N ALA A 411 39.28 2.73 19.34
CA ALA A 411 38.26 3.73 19.08
C ALA A 411 38.21 4.77 20.20
N LEU A 412 37.99 6.03 19.85
CA LEU A 412 37.89 7.13 20.81
C LEU A 412 36.45 7.60 20.93
N SER A 413 35.95 7.66 22.16
CA SER A 413 34.69 8.34 22.47
C SER A 413 34.76 9.83 22.17
N ASP A 414 33.64 10.55 22.24
CA ASP A 414 33.68 12.01 22.07
C ASP A 414 34.45 12.73 23.18
N ALA A 415 34.52 12.13 24.37
CA ALA A 415 35.40 12.55 25.46
C ALA A 415 36.88 12.18 25.23
N GLY A 416 37.21 11.47 24.15
CA GLY A 416 38.56 11.01 23.83
C GLY A 416 39.04 9.83 24.68
N GLY A 417 38.14 9.16 25.41
CA GLY A 417 38.45 7.92 26.11
C GLY A 417 38.44 6.73 25.16
N THR A 418 39.22 5.69 25.48
CA THR A 418 39.20 4.37 24.82
C THR A 418 38.19 3.43 25.51
N PRO A 419 37.86 2.26 24.96
CA PRO A 419 37.07 1.26 25.67
C PRO A 419 37.64 0.88 27.04
N LEU A 420 38.97 0.93 27.20
CA LEU A 420 39.65 0.70 28.49
C LEU A 420 39.33 1.79 29.52
N HIS A 421 39.17 3.05 29.11
CA HIS A 421 38.73 4.10 30.04
C HIS A 421 37.38 3.76 30.68
N GLU A 422 36.43 3.30 29.87
CA GLU A 422 35.09 2.95 30.34
C GLU A 422 35.08 1.63 31.12
N ALA A 423 35.89 0.65 30.72
CA ALA A 423 36.08 -0.59 31.49
C ALA A 423 36.68 -0.30 32.88
N SER A 424 37.65 0.62 32.98
CA SER A 424 38.31 0.97 34.25
C SER A 424 37.36 1.51 35.31
N VAL A 425 36.20 2.06 34.93
CA VAL A 425 35.20 2.56 35.88
C VAL A 425 34.55 1.43 36.68
N SER A 426 34.29 0.27 36.08
CA SER A 426 33.46 -0.77 36.73
C SER A 426 33.64 -2.22 36.26
N ALA A 427 34.44 -2.48 35.22
CA ALA A 427 34.67 -3.82 34.71
C ALA A 427 35.63 -4.62 35.61
N GLY A 428 35.53 -5.95 35.52
CA GLY A 428 36.39 -6.87 36.26
C GLY A 428 37.79 -7.00 35.65
N PRO A 429 38.74 -7.61 36.39
CA PRO A 429 40.14 -7.75 35.96
C PRO A 429 40.28 -8.48 34.63
N GLU A 430 39.44 -9.47 34.35
CA GLU A 430 39.46 -10.25 33.11
C GLU A 430 39.28 -9.36 31.87
N LEU A 431 38.33 -8.43 31.90
CA LEU A 431 38.09 -7.55 30.76
C LEU A 431 39.20 -6.49 30.61
N ILE A 432 39.70 -5.96 31.72
CA ILE A 432 40.83 -5.02 31.72
C ILE A 432 42.04 -5.68 31.07
N GLN A 433 42.38 -6.89 31.50
CA GLN A 433 43.48 -7.66 30.93
C GLN A 433 43.25 -7.98 29.45
N LEU A 434 42.04 -8.42 29.08
CA LEU A 434 41.70 -8.68 27.67
C LEU A 434 41.94 -7.46 26.78
N LEU A 435 41.51 -6.27 27.20
CA LEU A 435 41.70 -5.04 26.42
C LEU A 435 43.18 -4.67 26.27
N ILE A 436 43.98 -4.84 27.33
CA ILE A 436 45.43 -4.61 27.30
C ILE A 436 46.11 -5.63 26.37
N ASP A 437 45.77 -6.92 26.49
CA ASP A 437 46.32 -8.00 25.68
C ASP A 437 45.99 -7.84 24.19
N LYS A 438 44.82 -7.26 23.88
CA LYS A 438 44.40 -6.90 22.52
C LYS A 438 45.04 -5.60 22.01
N GLY A 439 45.86 -4.93 22.81
CA GLY A 439 46.69 -3.80 22.41
C GLY A 439 46.08 -2.42 22.61
N VAL A 440 45.12 -2.24 23.54
CA VAL A 440 44.78 -0.89 24.01
C VAL A 440 45.97 -0.30 24.77
N ASP A 441 46.42 0.89 24.39
CA ASP A 441 47.43 1.62 25.16
C ASP A 441 46.81 2.16 26.46
N PRO A 442 47.23 1.68 27.65
CA PRO A 442 46.71 2.14 28.94
C PRO A 442 47.11 3.59 29.28
N LYS A 443 48.06 4.17 28.54
CA LYS A 443 48.58 5.54 28.73
C LYS A 443 47.82 6.60 27.94
N VAL A 444 46.81 6.23 27.14
CA VAL A 444 45.99 7.21 26.41
C VAL A 444 45.35 8.19 27.40
N VAL A 445 45.45 9.48 27.10
CA VAL A 445 44.87 10.57 27.89
C VAL A 445 43.63 11.09 27.18
N SER A 446 42.48 11.00 27.83
CA SER A 446 41.22 11.56 27.34
C SER A 446 41.27 13.09 27.21
N LYS A 447 40.27 13.68 26.54
CA LYS A 447 40.15 15.15 26.44
C LYS A 447 39.97 15.84 27.80
N THR A 448 39.61 15.09 28.84
CA THR A 448 39.52 15.60 30.21
C THR A 448 40.84 15.53 30.98
N GLY A 449 41.93 15.10 30.34
CA GLY A 449 43.25 14.98 30.96
C GLY A 449 43.42 13.74 31.85
N LYS A 450 42.51 12.76 31.73
CA LYS A 450 42.50 11.52 32.53
C LYS A 450 42.89 10.31 31.70
N THR A 451 43.72 9.45 32.26
CA THR A 451 44.03 8.10 31.77
C THR A 451 42.98 7.08 32.27
N ALA A 452 43.04 5.85 31.77
CA ALA A 452 42.24 4.75 32.30
C ALA A 452 42.53 4.46 33.79
N LEU A 453 43.78 4.62 34.23
CA LEU A 453 44.14 4.49 35.65
C LEU A 453 43.51 5.60 36.50
N ASP A 454 43.46 6.85 35.99
CA ASP A 454 42.83 7.96 36.72
C ASP A 454 41.33 7.69 36.95
N HIS A 455 40.63 7.14 35.96
CA HIS A 455 39.25 6.68 36.15
C HIS A 455 39.14 5.51 37.13
N ALA A 456 40.03 4.51 37.06
CA ALA A 456 40.03 3.41 38.01
C ALA A 456 40.16 3.91 39.46
N VAL A 457 41.04 4.88 39.70
CA VAL A 457 41.22 5.52 41.02
C VAL A 457 40.00 6.34 41.44
N GLU A 458 39.47 7.19 40.54
CA GLU A 458 38.30 8.04 40.80
C GLU A 458 37.06 7.22 41.19
N PHE A 459 36.83 6.11 40.50
CA PHE A 459 35.68 5.22 40.71
C PHE A 459 35.97 4.04 41.65
N LYS A 460 37.19 3.95 42.21
CA LYS A 460 37.62 2.94 43.18
C LYS A 460 37.51 1.49 42.65
N ASN A 461 37.83 1.29 41.38
CA ASN A 461 37.93 -0.05 40.81
C ASN A 461 39.31 -0.66 41.16
N GLU A 462 39.38 -1.33 42.32
CA GLU A 462 40.63 -1.88 42.87
C GLU A 462 41.36 -2.81 41.89
N ALA A 463 40.62 -3.67 41.18
CA ALA A 463 41.19 -4.60 40.20
C ALA A 463 41.85 -3.85 39.03
N ALA A 464 41.18 -2.82 38.49
CA ALA A 464 41.76 -2.00 37.44
C ALA A 464 42.95 -1.16 37.94
N ILE A 465 42.91 -0.66 39.19
CA ILE A 465 44.03 0.07 39.80
C ILE A 465 45.27 -0.83 39.90
N GLU A 466 45.09 -2.07 40.36
CA GLU A 466 46.18 -3.05 40.50
C GLU A 466 46.85 -3.30 39.15
N ILE A 467 46.07 -3.71 38.14
CA ILE A 467 46.58 -4.03 36.80
C ILE A 467 47.20 -2.80 36.13
N LEU A 468 46.50 -1.66 36.14
CA LEU A 468 46.94 -0.48 35.39
C LEU A 468 48.11 0.26 36.06
N SER A 469 48.35 0.05 37.35
CA SER A 469 49.51 0.65 38.05
C SER A 469 50.85 0.08 37.57
N GLU A 470 50.85 -1.09 36.93
CA GLU A 470 52.04 -1.69 36.31
C GLU A 470 52.52 -0.90 35.08
N PHE A 471 51.65 -0.07 34.51
CA PHE A 471 51.89 0.71 33.30
C PHE A 471 52.13 2.20 33.58
N LYS A 472 52.56 2.59 34.78
CA LYS A 472 52.87 4.00 35.11
C LYS A 472 54.01 4.59 34.28
#